data_AF-A0A961SRH0-F1
#
_entry.id   AF-A0A961SRH0-F1
#
_cell.length_a   1.000
_cell.length_b   1.000
_cell.length_c   1.000
_cell.angle_alpha   90.00
_cell.angle_beta   90.00
_cell.angle_gamma   90.00
#
_symmetry.space_group_name_H-M   'P 1'
#
loop_
_entity.id
_entity.type
_entity.pdbx_description
1 polymer ?
#
loop_
_entity_poly.entity_id
_entity_poly.type
_entity_poly.pdbx_seq_one_letter_code
_entity_poly.pdbx_strand_id
1 'polypeptide(L)' 'VFMQPSLTTIRQPRTLIGRHAMALLLQLLASEEPPENEILLVPDLVVRNSVGPPSRQWMKR' A
#
# COMPACT_ATOMS: atom_id res chain seq x y z
N VAL A 1 15.44 -8.87 -9.98
CA VAL A 1 16.02 -9.22 -8.66
C VAL A 1 14.91 -9.73 -7.78
N PHE A 2 15.06 -10.89 -7.15
CA PHE A 2 14.08 -11.44 -6.20
C PHE A 2 14.71 -11.48 -4.81
N MET A 3 13.93 -11.14 -3.78
CA MET A 3 14.35 -11.25 -2.39
C MET A 3 14.06 -12.67 -1.88
N GLN A 4 15.04 -13.29 -1.24
CA GLN A 4 14.90 -14.58 -0.55
C GLN A 4 15.34 -14.42 0.92
N PRO A 5 14.45 -14.65 1.90
CA PRO A 5 13.05 -15.04 1.75
C PRO A 5 12.17 -13.92 1.14
N SER A 6 11.03 -14.30 0.59
CA SER A 6 10.05 -13.33 0.08
C SER A 6 9.52 -12.43 1.20
N LEU A 7 9.52 -11.12 0.98
CA LEU A 7 9.17 -10.13 2.00
C LEU A 7 7.66 -10.10 2.31
N THR A 8 7.34 -10.14 3.60
CA THR A 8 6.06 -9.68 4.17
C THR A 8 6.01 -8.15 4.06
N THR A 9 4.94 -7.59 3.53
CA THR A 9 4.88 -6.15 3.23
C THR A 9 3.46 -5.61 3.23
N ILE A 10 3.31 -4.29 3.30
CA ILE A 10 2.05 -3.59 3.04
C ILE A 10 1.95 -3.32 1.54
N ARG A 11 0.97 -3.96 0.88
CA ARG A 11 0.67 -3.76 -0.53
C ARG A 11 -0.20 -2.52 -0.69
N GLN A 12 0.38 -1.50 -1.32
CA GLN A 12 -0.36 -0.31 -1.73
C GLN A 12 -1.25 -0.63 -2.95
N PRO A 13 -2.51 -0.15 -2.99
CA PRO A 13 -3.43 -0.36 -4.11
C PRO A 13 -3.09 0.55 -5.30
N ARG A 14 -1.90 0.36 -5.89
CA ARG A 14 -1.29 1.25 -6.91
C ARG A 14 -2.20 1.54 -8.10
N THR A 15 -2.93 0.55 -8.58
CA THR A 15 -3.87 0.71 -9.71
C THR A 15 -5.03 1.64 -9.36
N LEU A 16 -5.57 1.53 -8.13
CA LEU A 16 -6.64 2.41 -7.66
C LEU A 16 -6.11 3.82 -7.44
N ILE A 17 -4.92 3.96 -6.82
CA ILE A 17 -4.24 5.26 -6.67
C ILE A 17 -4.14 5.97 -8.03
N GLY A 18 -3.60 5.29 -9.05
CA GLY A 18 -3.45 5.87 -10.38
C GLY A 18 -4.78 6.25 -11.02
N ARG A 19 -5.82 5.42 -10.86
CA ARG A 19 -7.16 5.72 -11.39
C ARG A 19 -7.77 6.97 -10.74
N HIS A 20 -7.74 7.05 -9.41
CA HIS A 20 -8.26 8.21 -8.68
C HIS A 20 -7.47 9.48 -8.99
N ALA A 21 -6.14 9.39 -9.01
CA ALA A 21 -5.29 10.53 -9.36
C ALA A 21 -5.58 11.06 -10.77
N MET A 22 -5.78 10.16 -11.75
CA MET A 22 -6.10 10.57 -13.12
C MET A 22 -7.49 11.20 -13.23
N ALA A 23 -8.48 10.66 -12.52
CA ALA A 23 -9.82 11.22 -12.49
C ALA A 23 -9.81 12.65 -11.92
N LEU A 24 -9.11 12.88 -10.80
CA LEU A 24 -8.92 14.20 -10.22
C LEU A 24 -8.20 15.16 -11.18
N LEU A 25 -7.13 14.70 -11.83
CA LEU A 25 -6.41 15.51 -12.82
C LEU A 25 -7.32 15.98 -13.96
N LEU A 26 -8.17 15.09 -14.48
CA LEU A 26 -9.09 15.44 -15.57
C LEU A 26 -10.14 16.46 -15.13
N GLN A 27 -10.67 16.38 -13.90
CA GLN A 27 -11.57 17.38 -13.34
C GLN A 27 -10.89 18.75 -13.21
N LEU A 28 -9.66 18.76 -12.69
CA LEU A 28 -8.87 20.00 -12.58
C LEU A 28 -8.61 20.64 -13.95
N LEU A 29 -8.30 19.83 -14.96
CA LEU A 29 -8.11 20.31 -16.34
C LEU A 29 -9.41 20.85 -16.96
N ALA A 30 -10.57 20.33 -16.55
CA ALA A 30 -11.88 20.84 -16.92
C ALA A 30 -12.28 22.11 -16.15
N SER A 31 -11.43 22.62 -15.25
CA SER A 31 -11.74 23.72 -14.32
C SER A 31 -12.93 23.42 -13.41
N GLU A 32 -13.19 22.14 -13.14
CA GLU A 32 -14.15 21.69 -12.13
C GLU A 32 -13.47 21.68 -10.76
N GLU A 33 -14.22 22.03 -9.72
CA GLU A 33 -13.76 21.85 -8.34
C GLU A 33 -14.07 20.41 -7.90
N PRO A 34 -13.05 19.59 -7.59
CA PRO A 34 -13.30 18.22 -7.14
C PRO A 34 -14.11 18.23 -5.84
N PRO A 35 -15.11 17.35 -5.69
CA PRO A 35 -15.89 17.27 -4.46
C PRO A 35 -15.07 16.80 -3.26
N GLU A 36 -13.98 16.06 -3.51
CA GLU A 36 -13.06 15.55 -2.49
C GLU A 36 -11.61 15.74 -2.94
N ASN A 37 -10.82 16.43 -2.12
CA ASN A 37 -9.41 16.74 -2.40
C ASN A 37 -8.47 15.69 -1.79
N GLU A 38 -9.01 14.84 -0.91
CA GLU A 38 -8.29 13.80 -0.19
C GLU A 38 -9.07 12.49 -0.28
N ILE A 39 -8.44 11.47 -0.88
CA ILE A 39 -9.05 10.15 -1.07
C ILE A 39 -8.20 9.14 -0.28
N LEU A 40 -8.79 8.56 0.77
CA LEU A 40 -8.15 7.51 1.55
C LEU A 40 -8.36 6.14 0.90
N LEU A 41 -7.27 5.51 0.47
CA LEU A 41 -7.29 4.16 -0.09
C LEU A 41 -6.68 3.16 0.90
N VAL A 42 -7.42 2.09 1.18
CA VAL A 42 -7.02 1.09 2.17
C VAL A 42 -5.96 0.15 1.56
N PRO A 43 -4.81 -0.05 2.24
CA PRO A 43 -3.81 -1.01 1.81
C PRO A 43 -4.06 -2.41 2.39
N ASP A 44 -3.34 -3.41 1.87
CA ASP A 44 -3.40 -4.80 2.37
C ASP A 44 -2.10 -5.22 3.04
N LEU A 45 -2.16 -5.96 4.14
CA LEU A 45 -1.00 -6.71 4.65
C LEU A 45 -0.82 -8.01 3.87
N VAL A 46 0.33 -8.18 3.23
CA VAL A 46 0.72 -9.40 2.52
C VAL A 46 1.74 -10.17 3.35
N VAL A 47 1.28 -11.20 4.06
CA VAL A 47 2.14 -12.08 4.87
C VAL A 47 2.88 -13.09 3.99
N ARG A 48 4.19 -13.22 4.21
CA ARG A 48 5.11 -14.16 3.55
C ARG A 48 6.17 -14.65 4.54
N ASN A 49 7.34 -15.06 4.02
CA ASN A 49 8.38 -15.80 4.75
C ASN A 49 9.45 -14.96 5.44
N SER A 50 9.36 -13.62 5.43
CA SER A 50 10.41 -12.76 6.01
C SER A 50 10.16 -12.34 7.45
N VAL A 51 9.04 -12.73 8.05
CA VAL A 51 8.70 -12.41 9.45
C VAL A 51 8.16 -13.67 10.12
N GLY A 52 8.25 -13.71 11.44
CA GLY A 52 7.79 -14.83 12.24
C GLY A 52 7.79 -14.49 13.73
N PRO A 53 7.39 -15.45 14.57
CA PRO A 53 7.44 -15.28 16.01
C PRO A 53 8.89 -15.05 16.49
N PRO A 54 9.09 -14.43 17.67
CA PRO A 54 10.42 -14.26 18.26
C PRO A 54 11.08 -15.63 18.46
N SER A 55 12.42 -15.66 18.41
CA SER A 55 13.14 -16.92 18.60
C SER A 55 12.94 -17.44 20.03
N ARG A 56 12.99 -18.77 20.22
CA ARG A 56 12.91 -19.37 21.56
C ARG A 56 13.98 -18.83 22.52
N GLN A 57 15.13 -18.42 22.01
CA GLN A 57 16.19 -17.82 22.81
C GLN A 57 15.82 -16.42 23.29
N TRP A 58 15.15 -15.64 22.44
CA TRP A 58 14.58 -14.33 22.80
C TRP A 58 13.49 -14.44 23.86
N MET A 59 12.68 -15.49 23.83
CA MET A 59 11.60 -15.69 24.81
C MET A 59 12.07 -16.15 26.20
N LYS A 60 13.32 -16.61 26.33
CA LYS A 60 13.90 -17.07 27.60
C LYS A 60 14.68 -15.98 28.35
N ARG A 61 14.84 -14.81 27.73
CA ARG A 61 15.39 -13.60 28.35
C ARG A 61 14.26 -12.81 28.96
#